data_AF-A0A0B7MN62-F1
#
_entry.id   AF-A0A0B7MN62-F1
#
_cell.length_a   1.000
_cell.length_b   1.000
_cell.length_c   1.000
_cell.angle_alpha   90.00
_cell.angle_beta   90.00
_cell.angle_gamma   90.00
#
_symmetry.space_group_name_H-M   'P 1'
#
loop_
_entity.id
_entity.type
_entity.pdbx_description
1 polymer ?
#
loop_
_entity_poly.entity_id
_entity_poly.type
_entity_poly.pdbx_seq_one_letter_code
_entity_poly.pdbx_strand_id
1 'polypeptide(L)' 'MAVSVKLEEKAKLVDGVEQGPYRAVSEAMEVIPRTLVQNCGGNAIKTLTQLRAKHAAGEHSFGIDGEAGKVVGMKDYGV' A
#
# COMPACT_ATOMS: atom_id res chain seq x y z
N MET A 1 2.52 -2.87 0.16
CA MET A 1 2.34 -1.45 0.53
C MET A 1 3.66 -0.76 0.87
N ALA A 2 4.50 -1.31 1.77
CA ALA A 2 5.76 -0.67 2.17
C ALA A 2 6.67 -0.24 1.00
N VAL A 3 6.79 -1.10 -0.02
CA VAL A 3 7.59 -0.78 -1.23
C VAL A 3 7.00 0.39 -2.01
N SER A 4 5.67 0.43 -2.19
CA SER A 4 4.97 1.55 -2.84
C SER A 4 5.29 2.87 -2.13
N VAL A 5 5.10 2.93 -0.81
CA VAL A 5 5.37 4.14 -0.01
C VAL A 5 6.84 4.58 -0.15
N LYS A 6 7.79 3.65 -0.03
CA LYS A 6 9.22 3.97 -0.17
C LYS A 6 9.60 4.45 -1.57
N LEU A 7 8.98 3.88 -2.61
CA LEU A 7 9.19 4.33 -3.99
C LEU A 7 8.60 5.71 -4.22
N GLU A 8 7.43 6.03 -3.64
CA GLU A 8 6.86 7.38 -3.70
C GLU A 8 7.73 8.41 -2.97
N GLU A 9 8.25 8.06 -1.80
CA GLU A 9 9.20 8.91 -1.07
C GLU A 9 10.46 9.15 -1.88
N LYS A 10 11.02 8.09 -2.48
CA LYS A 10 12.18 8.23 -3.38
C LYS A 10 11.85 9.04 -4.62
N ALA A 11 10.65 8.90 -5.19
CA ALA A 11 10.21 9.70 -6.33
C ALA A 11 10.22 11.21 -6.03
N LYS A 12 9.91 11.61 -4.78
CA LYS A 12 9.97 13.03 -4.37
C LYS A 12 11.39 13.58 -4.28
N LEU A 13 12.39 12.71 -4.18
CA LEU A 13 13.81 13.09 -4.13
C LEU A 13 14.46 13.11 -5.53
N VAL A 14 13.76 12.63 -6.56
CA VAL A 14 14.23 12.61 -7.94
C VAL A 14 13.66 13.82 -8.67
N ASP A 15 14.54 14.62 -9.27
CA ASP A 15 14.15 15.79 -10.04
C ASP A 15 13.95 15.48 -11.52
N GLY A 16 13.08 16.25 -12.17
CA GLY A 16 12.86 16.18 -13.61
C GLY A 16 12.03 14.99 -14.07
N VAL A 17 12.17 14.63 -15.34
CA VAL A 17 11.30 13.65 -16.03
C VAL A 17 11.44 12.23 -15.45
N GLU A 18 12.58 11.94 -14.83
CA GLU A 18 12.88 10.65 -14.21
C GLU A 18 11.97 10.34 -13.00
N GLN A 19 11.33 11.35 -12.40
CA GLN A 19 10.35 11.16 -11.33
C GLN A 19 9.14 10.33 -11.76
N GLY A 20 8.69 10.50 -13.01
CA GLY A 20 7.48 9.87 -13.53
C GLY A 20 7.49 8.35 -13.42
N PRO A 21 8.53 7.67 -13.95
CA PRO A 21 8.70 6.23 -13.80
C PRO A 21 8.69 5.73 -12.35
N TYR A 22 9.32 6.45 -11.42
CA TYR A 22 9.31 6.05 -9.99
C TYR A 22 7.90 6.08 -9.41
N ARG A 23 7.14 7.15 -9.66
CA ARG A 23 5.74 7.26 -9.22
C ARG A 23 4.87 6.18 -9.88
N ALA A 24 5.06 5.91 -11.17
CA ALA A 24 4.29 4.87 -11.85
C ALA A 24 4.48 3.48 -11.24
N VAL A 25 5.73 3.12 -10.89
CA VAL A 25 6.01 1.83 -10.23
C VAL A 25 5.45 1.82 -8.80
N SER A 26 5.59 2.94 -8.07
CA SER A 26 4.98 3.12 -6.75
C SER A 26 3.48 2.83 -6.77
N GLU A 27 2.74 3.42 -7.72
CA GLU A 27 1.29 3.21 -7.89
C GLU A 27 0.97 1.78 -8.34
N ALA A 28 1.76 1.21 -9.26
CA ALA A 28 1.56 -0.16 -9.74
C ALA A 28 1.66 -1.20 -8.61
N MET A 29 2.52 -0.98 -7.61
CA MET A 29 2.65 -1.86 -6.45
C MET A 29 1.38 -1.89 -5.57
N GLU A 30 0.47 -0.94 -5.73
CA GLU A 30 -0.80 -0.92 -5.00
C GLU A 30 -1.89 -1.79 -5.64
N VAL A 31 -1.65 -2.37 -6.82
CA VAL A 31 -2.62 -3.25 -7.48
C VAL A 31 -2.96 -4.46 -6.61
N ILE A 32 -1.96 -5.07 -5.96
CA ILE A 32 -2.16 -6.27 -5.13
C ILE A 32 -3.09 -5.99 -3.94
N PRO A 33 -2.79 -5.02 -3.05
CA PRO A 33 -3.69 -4.72 -1.94
C PRO A 33 -5.06 -4.20 -2.42
N ARG A 34 -5.13 -3.48 -3.55
CA ARG A 34 -6.41 -3.06 -4.13
C ARG A 34 -7.28 -4.24 -4.51
N THR A 35 -6.72 -5.21 -5.25
CA THR A 35 -7.43 -6.40 -5.69
C THR A 35 -7.87 -7.26 -4.51
N LEU A 36 -7.05 -7.40 -3.47
CA LEU A 36 -7.44 -8.12 -2.25
C LEU A 36 -8.69 -7.48 -1.61
N VAL A 37 -8.69 -6.16 -1.39
CA VAL A 37 -9.86 -5.48 -0.80
C VAL A 37 -11.11 -5.63 -1.68
N GLN A 38 -10.95 -5.53 -3.00
CA GLN A 38 -12.08 -5.69 -3.94
C GLN A 38 -12.65 -7.11 -3.90
N ASN A 39 -11.79 -8.14 -3.84
CA ASN A 39 -12.22 -9.53 -3.72
C ASN A 39 -12.97 -9.81 -2.42
N CYS A 40 -12.63 -9.11 -1.34
CA CYS A 40 -13.35 -9.17 -0.06
C CYS A 40 -14.65 -8.33 -0.03
N GLY A 41 -15.02 -7.66 -1.13
CA GLY A 41 -16.19 -6.76 -1.18
C GLY A 41 -16.01 -5.45 -0.39
N GLY A 42 -14.78 -5.11 -0.01
CA GLY A 42 -14.47 -3.92 0.78
C GLY A 42 -14.35 -2.63 -0.04
N ASN A 43 -14.39 -1.49 0.65
CA ASN A 43 -14.13 -0.19 0.01
C ASN A 43 -12.62 0.01 -0.20
N ALA A 44 -12.15 -0.29 -1.41
CA ALA A 44 -10.73 -0.22 -1.78
C ALA A 44 -10.10 1.15 -1.48
N ILE A 45 -10.82 2.26 -1.72
CA ILE A 45 -10.29 3.61 -1.46
C ILE A 45 -10.02 3.78 0.03
N LYS A 46 -11.04 3.55 0.87
CA LYS A 46 -10.94 3.74 2.32
C LYS A 46 -9.87 2.84 2.94
N THR A 47 -9.86 1.56 2.60
CA THR A 47 -8.92 0.58 3.16
C THR A 47 -7.49 0.85 2.70
N LEU A 48 -7.26 1.18 1.42
CA LEU A 48 -5.92 1.53 0.93
C LEU A 48 -5.40 2.82 1.55
N THR A 49 -6.25 3.84 1.73
CA THR A 49 -5.83 5.08 2.43
C THR A 49 -5.38 4.78 3.85
N GLN A 50 -6.12 3.95 4.59
CA GLN A 50 -5.72 3.53 5.94
C GLN A 50 -4.42 2.71 5.94
N LEU A 51 -4.29 1.75 5.03
CA LEU A 51 -3.10 0.91 4.91
C LEU A 51 -1.87 1.75 4.55
N ARG A 52 -2.00 2.69 3.62
CA ARG A 52 -0.92 3.60 3.21
C ARG A 52 -0.49 4.50 4.38
N ALA A 53 -1.45 5.03 5.16
CA ALA A 53 -1.14 5.86 6.33
C ALA A 53 -0.30 5.11 7.37
N LYS A 54 -0.64 3.86 7.70
CA LYS A 54 0.16 3.02 8.61
C LYS A 54 1.57 2.77 8.08
N HIS A 55 1.68 2.45 6.80
CA HIS A 55 3.00 2.19 6.18
C HIS A 55 3.87 3.46 6.10
N ALA A 56 3.26 4.63 5.91
CA ALA A 56 3.95 5.92 5.97
C ALA A 56 4.38 6.30 7.41
N ALA A 57 3.68 5.80 8.43
CA ALA A 57 4.08 5.94 9.83
C ALA A 57 5.21 4.97 10.26
N GLY A 58 5.75 4.17 9.33
CA GLY A 58 6.80 3.18 9.61
C GLY A 58 6.27 1.80 10.03
N GLU A 59 4.95 1.63 10.10
CA GLU A 59 4.32 0.35 10.47
C GLU A 59 4.19 -0.58 9.24
N HIS A 60 5.29 -1.22 8.86
CA HIS A 60 5.36 -2.01 7.62
C HIS A 60 4.75 -3.42 7.71
N SER A 61 4.43 -3.88 8.91
CA SER A 61 3.84 -5.20 9.15
C SER A 61 2.31 -5.22 9.05
N PHE A 62 1.68 -4.13 8.61
CA PHE A 62 0.24 -4.13 8.34
C PHE A 62 -0.07 -4.63 6.93
N GLY A 63 -1.17 -5.35 6.78
CA GLY A 63 -1.67 -5.80 5.50
C GLY A 63 -3.20 -5.80 5.47
N ILE A 64 -3.76 -6.57 4.54
CA ILE A 64 -5.21 -6.74 4.40
C ILE A 64 -5.59 -8.15 4.79
N ASP A 65 -6.59 -8.25 5.66
CA ASP A 65 -7.30 -9.50 5.96
C ASP A 65 -8.07 -9.97 4.72
N GLY A 66 -7.79 -11.19 4.26
CA GLY A 66 -8.39 -11.78 3.06
C GLY A 66 -9.85 -12.23 3.23
N GLU A 67 -10.36 -12.31 4.44
CA GLU A 67 -11.77 -12.61 4.72
C GLU A 67 -12.56 -11.32 4.96
N ALA A 68 -12.07 -10.46 5.85
CA ALA A 68 -12.80 -9.25 6.26
C ALA A 68 -12.53 -8.02 5.38
N GLY A 69 -11.47 -8.01 4.57
CA GLY A 69 -11.05 -6.86 3.76
C GLY A 69 -10.60 -5.64 4.60
N LYS A 70 -10.19 -5.87 5.85
CA LYS A 70 -9.78 -4.82 6.81
C LYS A 70 -8.26 -4.78 6.96
N VAL A 71 -7.75 -3.63 7.43
CA VAL A 71 -6.31 -3.48 7.73
C VAL A 71 -5.99 -4.16 9.05
N VAL A 72 -5.10 -5.14 9.04
CA VAL A 72 -4.68 -5.93 10.22
C VAL A 72 -3.16 -6.03 10.32
N GLY A 73 -2.66 -6.22 11.55
CA GLY A 73 -1.24 -6.50 11.78
C GLY A 73 -0.93 -7.94 11.38
N MET A 74 -0.08 -8.14 10.38
CA MET A 74 0.19 -9.45 9.79
C MET A 74 0.88 -10.39 10.79
N LYS A 75 1.78 -9.85 11.63
CA LYS A 75 2.44 -10.60 12.71
C LYS A 75 1.46 -11.24 13.69
N ASP A 76 0.47 -10.47 14.14
CA ASP A 76 -0.55 -10.95 15.09
C ASP A 76 -1.57 -11.85 14.40
N TYR A 77 -1.82 -11.59 13.11
CA TYR A 77 -2.70 -12.39 12.26
C TYR A 77 -2.08 -13.74 11.86
N GLY A 78 -0.76 -13.89 12.00
CA GLY A 78 -0.03 -15.14 11.70
C GLY A 78 0.41 -15.28 10.24
N VAL A 79 0.60 -14.16 9.54
CA VAL A 79 1.03 -14.10 8.12
C VAL A 79 2.23 -13.16 7.96
#